data_AF-A0A523NFK0-F1
#
_entry.id   AF-A0A523NFK0-F1
#
_cell.length_a   1.000
_cell.length_b   1.000
_cell.length_c   1.000
_cell.angle_alpha   90.00
_cell.angle_beta   90.00
_cell.angle_gamma   90.00
#
_symmetry.space_group_name_H-M   'P 1'
#
loop_
_entity.id
_entity.type
_entity.pdbx_description
1 polymer ?
#
loop_
_entity_poly.entity_id
_entity_poly.type
_entity_poly.pdbx_seq_one_letter_code
_entity_poly.pdbx_strand_id
1 'polypeptide(L)'
;MTRVVLLLLLLLGLPGQLGAQEISPWIKYGKWGLLVVTVGFNLASSEANERANQSFDDLTNRCLSDPQLCTVDDSGIYHDPISEELFQRTSRLDTSSRRFLIAGQAALLGAAAMFIYEFTRPPGVPDDNIPFAPLVQDMGDAVGVGIEINF
;
A
#
# COMPACT_ATOMS: atom_id res chain seq x y z
N MET A 1 -0.31 18.50 13.55
CA MET A 1 -0.56 17.14 13.04
C MET A 1 -2.04 16.76 13.04
N THR A 2 -2.80 17.13 14.08
CA THR A 2 -4.25 16.83 14.22
C THR A 2 -5.12 17.38 13.08
N ARG A 3 -4.79 18.54 12.51
CA ARG A 3 -5.57 19.16 11.42
C ARG A 3 -5.43 18.44 10.06
N VAL A 4 -4.29 17.80 9.79
CA VAL A 4 -4.06 17.05 8.55
C VAL A 4 -4.81 15.71 8.59
N VAL A 5 -4.83 15.05 9.76
CA VAL A 5 -5.61 13.83 9.99
C VAL A 5 -7.12 14.12 9.87
N LEU A 6 -7.59 15.26 10.37
CA LEU A 6 -9.00 15.66 10.25
C LEU A 6 -9.43 15.93 8.80
N LEU A 7 -8.55 16.50 7.98
CA LEU A 7 -8.79 16.76 6.56
C LEU A 7 -8.83 15.46 5.73
N LEU A 8 -7.95 14.50 6.04
CA LEU A 8 -7.98 13.17 5.42
C LEU A 8 -9.24 12.36 5.81
N LEU A 9 -9.73 12.51 7.04
CA LEU A 9 -10.99 11.92 7.48
C LEU A 9 -12.22 12.59 6.84
N LEU A 10 -12.18 13.91 6.59
CA LEU A 10 -13.27 14.62 5.90
C LEU A 10 -13.37 14.23 4.41
N LEU A 11 -12.25 13.93 3.76
CA LEU A 11 -12.23 13.45 2.36
C LEU A 11 -12.76 12.02 2.21
N LEU A 12 -12.70 11.20 3.27
CA LEU A 12 -13.29 9.86 3.32
C LEU A 12 -14.81 9.86 3.58
N GLY A 13 -15.40 11.01 3.94
CA GLY A 13 -16.77 11.14 4.45
C GLY A 13 -17.79 11.77 3.50
N LEU A 14 -17.49 11.95 2.22
CA LEU A 14 -18.47 12.42 1.22
C LEU A 14 -19.11 11.22 0.51
N PRO A 15 -20.24 10.67 1.00
CA PRO A 15 -21.05 9.73 0.24
C PRO A 15 -21.74 10.52 -0.87
N GLY A 16 -21.06 10.68 -2.00
CA GLY A 16 -21.75 11.01 -3.24
C GLY A 16 -22.75 9.89 -3.50
N GLN A 17 -24.05 10.20 -3.45
CA GLN A 17 -25.12 9.32 -3.92
C GLN A 17 -24.91 9.10 -5.42
N LEU A 18 -24.16 8.06 -5.76
CA LEU A 18 -24.02 7.56 -7.12
C LEU A 18 -24.76 6.24 -7.17
N GLY A 19 -25.98 6.32 -7.73
CA GLY A 19 -26.81 5.18 -8.02
C GLY A 19 -26.15 4.22 -9.02
N ALA A 20 -26.60 2.96 -8.95
CA ALA A 20 -26.47 1.91 -9.96
C ALA A 20 -25.05 1.37 -10.24
N GLN A 21 -24.47 0.65 -9.27
CA GLN A 21 -23.60 -0.49 -9.57
C GLN A 21 -23.68 -1.46 -8.39
N GLU A 22 -24.12 -2.71 -8.61
CA GLU A 22 -24.15 -3.78 -7.59
C GLU A 22 -22.73 -4.29 -7.25
N ILE A 23 -21.87 -3.37 -6.81
CA ILE A 23 -20.53 -3.69 -6.34
C ILE A 23 -20.54 -3.55 -4.83
N SER A 24 -20.13 -4.62 -4.15
CA SER A 24 -20.04 -4.66 -2.70
C SER A 24 -19.29 -3.42 -2.19
N PRO A 25 -19.79 -2.72 -1.15
CA PRO A 25 -19.10 -1.58 -0.55
C PRO A 25 -17.65 -1.89 -0.18
N TRP A 26 -17.36 -3.15 0.16
CA TRP A 26 -16.01 -3.64 0.45
C TRP A 26 -15.04 -3.49 -0.71
N ILE A 27 -15.47 -3.69 -1.95
CA ILE A 27 -14.59 -3.56 -3.12
C ILE A 27 -14.46 -2.09 -3.51
N LYS A 28 -15.58 -1.36 -3.51
CA LYS A 28 -15.64 0.06 -3.86
C LYS A 28 -14.70 0.91 -2.99
N TYR A 29 -14.70 0.68 -1.68
CA TYR A 29 -13.89 1.44 -0.73
C TYR A 29 -12.60 0.71 -0.31
N GLY A 30 -12.61 -0.62 -0.25
CA GLY A 30 -11.48 -1.41 0.23
C GLY A 30 -10.23 -1.24 -0.63
N LYS A 31 -10.37 -1.08 -1.95
CA LYS A 31 -9.24 -0.83 -2.85
C LYS A 31 -8.46 0.43 -2.48
N TRP A 32 -9.17 1.50 -2.11
CA TRP A 32 -8.57 2.76 -1.68
C TRP A 32 -8.02 2.66 -0.26
N GLY A 33 -8.73 1.96 0.63
CA GLY A 33 -8.25 1.67 1.98
C GLY A 33 -6.91 0.92 1.96
N LEU A 34 -6.80 -0.13 1.15
CA LEU A 34 -5.57 -0.90 0.99
C LEU A 34 -4.44 -0.07 0.36
N LEU A 35 -4.75 0.84 -0.55
CA LEU A 35 -3.76 1.75 -1.13
C LEU A 35 -3.21 2.72 -0.06
N VAL A 36 -4.08 3.30 0.78
CA VAL A 36 -3.65 4.14 1.92
C VAL A 36 -2.79 3.34 2.91
N VAL A 37 -3.20 2.11 3.23
CA VAL A 37 -2.45 1.21 4.11
C VAL A 37 -1.07 0.89 3.53
N THR A 38 -0.98 0.66 2.21
CA THR A 38 0.29 0.44 1.50
C THR A 38 1.25 1.60 1.73
N VAL A 39 0.79 2.84 1.51
CA VAL A 39 1.60 4.04 1.70
C VAL A 39 2.06 4.15 3.16
N GLY A 40 1.16 3.93 4.11
CA GLY A 40 1.47 3.96 5.54
C GLY A 40 2.57 2.97 5.93
N PHE A 41 2.49 1.72 5.46
CA PHE A 41 3.51 0.71 5.73
C PHE A 41 4.85 1.01 5.07
N ASN A 42 4.87 1.55 3.85
CA ASN A 42 6.13 1.94 3.20
C ASN A 42 6.82 3.10 3.95
N LEU A 43 6.06 4.08 4.44
CA LEU A 43 6.60 5.14 5.29
C LEU A 43 7.17 4.59 6.60
N ALA A 44 6.43 3.70 7.28
CA ALA A 44 6.90 3.05 8.50
C ALA A 44 8.15 2.19 8.27
N SER A 45 8.23 1.50 7.13
CA SER A 45 9.42 0.75 6.71
C SER A 45 10.62 1.67 6.51
N SER A 46 10.44 2.80 5.83
CA SER A 46 11.49 3.81 5.62
C SER A 46 11.99 4.40 6.93
N GLU A 47 11.09 4.75 7.85
CA GLU A 47 11.47 5.30 9.16
C GLU A 47 12.24 4.27 10.01
N ALA A 48 11.79 3.02 10.02
CA ALA A 48 12.48 1.94 10.72
C ALA A 48 13.87 1.68 10.11
N ASN A 49 14.00 1.74 8.78
CA ASN A 49 15.27 1.57 8.08
C ASN A 49 16.26 2.70 8.39
N GLU A 50 15.79 3.94 8.37
CA GLU A 50 16.62 5.11 8.72
C GLU A 50 17.14 5.02 10.16
N ARG A 51 16.28 4.63 11.10
CA ARG A 51 16.70 4.41 12.49
C ARG A 51 17.68 3.23 12.64
N ALA A 52 17.53 2.19 11.82
CA ALA A 52 18.47 1.07 11.80
C ALA A 52 19.85 1.54 11.33
N ASN A 53 19.91 2.31 10.24
CA ASN A 53 21.14 2.89 9.72
C ASN A 53 21.83 3.77 10.76
N GLN A 54 21.10 4.67 11.42
CA GLN A 54 21.67 5.52 12.47
C GLN A 54 22.30 4.69 13.60
N SER A 55 21.61 3.64 14.07
CA SER A 55 22.13 2.76 15.12
C SER A 55 23.35 1.95 14.65
N PHE A 56 23.42 1.60 13.37
CA PHE A 56 24.54 0.89 12.77
C PHE A 56 25.75 1.82 12.56
N ASP A 57 25.51 3.07 12.16
CA ASP A 57 26.54 4.09 12.01
C ASP A 57 27.16 4.43 13.38
N ASP A 58 26.34 4.53 14.43
CA ASP A 58 26.82 4.71 15.81
C ASP A 58 27.73 3.55 16.25
N LEU A 59 27.35 2.30 15.96
CA LEU A 59 28.17 1.11 16.22
C LEU A 59 29.47 1.16 15.42
N THR A 60 29.39 1.48 14.13
CA THR A 60 30.55 1.57 13.24
C THR A 60 31.53 2.63 13.72
N ASN A 61 31.04 3.82 14.06
CA ASN A 61 31.86 4.92 14.59
C ASN A 61 32.54 4.52 15.90
N ARG A 62 31.85 3.78 16.78
CA ARG A 62 32.42 3.23 18.02
C ARG A 62 33.57 2.27 17.72
N CYS A 63 33.37 1.30 16.82
CA CYS A 63 34.41 0.35 16.44
C CYS A 63 35.62 1.01 15.77
N LEU A 64 35.37 2.06 14.96
CA LEU A 64 36.45 2.83 14.33
C LEU A 64 37.23 3.66 15.34
N SER A 65 36.58 4.13 16.41
CA SER A 65 37.24 4.91 17.47
C SER A 65 38.11 4.05 18.39
N ASP A 66 37.65 2.85 18.74
CA ASP A 66 38.40 1.87 19.50
C ASP A 66 37.96 0.44 19.11
N PRO A 67 38.80 -0.31 18.37
CA PRO A 67 38.49 -1.67 17.96
C PRO A 67 38.26 -2.64 19.12
N GLN A 68 38.79 -2.38 20.31
CA GLN A 68 38.59 -3.25 21.48
C GLN A 68 37.13 -3.24 21.96
N LEU A 69 36.38 -2.16 21.67
CA LEU A 69 34.95 -2.06 22.01
C LEU A 69 34.06 -2.93 21.13
N CYS A 70 34.61 -3.51 20.06
CA CYS A 70 33.88 -4.32 19.10
C CYS A 70 34.42 -5.75 18.99
N THR A 71 35.11 -6.22 20.02
CA THR A 71 35.48 -7.63 20.15
C THR A 71 34.24 -8.47 20.43
N VAL A 72 34.12 -9.57 19.71
CA VAL A 72 32.98 -10.49 19.74
C VAL A 72 33.45 -11.82 20.34
N ASP A 73 32.60 -12.46 21.14
CA ASP A 73 32.88 -13.78 21.68
C ASP A 73 32.61 -14.91 20.68
N ASP A 74 32.90 -16.15 21.08
CA ASP A 74 32.64 -17.35 20.27
C ASP A 74 31.15 -17.58 19.98
N SER A 75 30.25 -16.93 20.72
CA SER A 75 28.80 -16.97 20.51
C SER A 75 28.29 -15.89 19.57
N GLY A 76 29.15 -14.96 19.14
CA GLY A 76 28.80 -13.85 18.27
C GLY A 76 28.22 -12.62 18.98
N ILE A 77 28.39 -12.52 20.30
CA ILE A 77 27.93 -11.39 21.13
C ILE A 77 29.09 -10.43 21.40
N TYR A 78 28.84 -9.12 21.33
CA TYR A 78 29.85 -8.13 21.69
C TYR A 78 30.15 -8.15 23.19
N HIS A 79 31.44 -8.10 23.55
CA HIS A 79 31.85 -8.00 24.95
C HIS A 79 31.45 -6.67 25.60
N ASP A 80 31.47 -5.57 24.84
CA ASP A 80 31.02 -4.26 25.30
C ASP A 80 29.48 -4.19 25.26
N PRO A 81 28.82 -3.91 26.40
CA PRO A 81 27.36 -3.91 26.47
C PRO A 81 26.72 -2.82 25.61
N ILE A 82 27.41 -1.70 25.36
CA ILE A 82 26.90 -0.60 24.53
C ILE A 82 26.94 -1.00 23.04
N SER A 83 28.04 -1.59 22.58
CA SER A 83 28.14 -2.15 21.23
C SER A 83 27.08 -3.22 20.98
N GLU A 84 26.85 -4.11 21.95
CA GLU A 84 25.79 -5.12 21.87
C GLU A 84 24.39 -4.50 21.77
N GLU A 85 24.11 -3.47 22.57
CA GLU A 85 22.83 -2.77 22.52
C GLU A 85 22.58 -2.15 21.14
N LEU A 86 23.56 -1.45 20.57
CA LEU A 86 23.46 -0.83 19.24
C LEU A 86 23.26 -1.88 18.14
N PHE A 87 23.94 -3.02 18.23
CA PHE A 87 23.76 -4.13 17.32
C PHE A 87 22.33 -4.71 17.41
N GLN A 88 21.87 -5.02 18.62
CA GLN A 88 20.53 -5.55 18.85
C GLN A 88 19.44 -4.58 18.42
N ARG A 89 19.64 -3.28 18.63
CA ARG A 89 18.73 -2.23 18.18
C ARG A 89 18.64 -2.19 16.65
N THR A 90 19.78 -2.22 15.96
CA THR A 90 19.85 -2.31 14.50
C THR A 90 19.07 -3.52 13.99
N SER A 91 19.33 -4.71 14.56
CA SER A 91 18.67 -5.97 14.16
C SER A 91 17.14 -5.93 14.34
N ARG A 92 16.65 -5.39 15.47
CA ARG A 92 15.21 -5.23 15.72
C ARG A 92 14.55 -4.28 14.72
N LEU A 93 15.22 -3.17 14.39
CA LEU A 93 14.71 -2.16 13.47
C LEU A 93 14.70 -2.68 12.02
N ASP A 94 15.74 -3.39 11.58
CA ASP A 94 15.76 -4.06 10.27
C ASP A 94 14.63 -5.09 10.15
N THR A 95 14.46 -5.94 11.17
CA THR A 95 13.34 -6.91 11.22
C THR A 95 11.99 -6.22 11.12
N SER A 96 11.83 -5.09 11.80
CA SER A 96 10.59 -4.31 11.78
C SER A 96 10.36 -3.67 10.40
N SER A 97 11.41 -3.09 9.80
CA SER A 97 11.35 -2.51 8.46
C SER A 97 10.91 -3.53 7.41
N ARG A 98 11.48 -4.74 7.45
CA ARG A 98 11.10 -5.85 6.56
C ARG A 98 9.63 -6.25 6.72
N ARG A 99 9.14 -6.34 7.96
CA ARG A 99 7.73 -6.66 8.23
C ARG A 99 6.80 -5.62 7.65
N PHE A 100 7.12 -4.33 7.83
CA PHE A 100 6.33 -3.25 7.24
C PHE A 100 6.37 -3.29 5.70
N LEU A 101 7.54 -3.54 5.10
CA LEU A 101 7.64 -3.67 3.65
C LEU A 101 6.76 -4.81 3.10
N ILE A 102 6.81 -5.99 3.73
CA ILE A 102 5.98 -7.14 3.35
C ILE A 102 4.49 -6.80 3.50
N ALA A 103 4.10 -6.18 4.61
CA ALA A 103 2.71 -5.77 4.83
C ALA A 103 2.23 -4.74 3.79
N GLY A 104 3.09 -3.79 3.43
CA GLY A 104 2.80 -2.81 2.38
C GLY A 104 2.63 -3.46 1.01
N GLN A 105 3.52 -4.39 0.63
CA GLN A 105 3.41 -5.14 -0.63
C GLN A 105 2.15 -6.01 -0.68
N ALA A 106 1.82 -6.69 0.42
CA ALA A 106 0.59 -7.48 0.53
C ALA A 106 -0.66 -6.61 0.38
N ALA A 107 -0.68 -5.43 1.01
CA ALA A 107 -1.77 -4.47 0.86
C ALA A 107 -1.89 -3.96 -0.59
N LEU A 108 -0.77 -3.67 -1.26
CA LEU A 108 -0.76 -3.21 -2.65
C LEU A 108 -1.31 -4.27 -3.60
N LEU A 109 -0.89 -5.52 -3.43
CA LEU A 109 -1.40 -6.65 -4.20
C LEU A 109 -2.90 -6.83 -3.98
N GLY A 110 -3.37 -6.70 -2.73
CA GLY A 110 -4.80 -6.73 -2.42
C GLY A 110 -5.58 -5.60 -3.09
N ALA A 111 -5.04 -4.37 -3.10
CA ALA A 111 -5.65 -3.24 -3.80
C ALA A 111 -5.74 -3.51 -5.31
N ALA A 112 -4.65 -3.97 -5.93
CA ALA A 112 -4.61 -4.31 -7.35
C ALA A 112 -5.64 -5.39 -7.70
N ALA A 113 -5.75 -6.45 -6.88
CA ALA A 113 -6.75 -7.49 -7.08
C ALA A 113 -8.18 -6.94 -7.03
N MET A 114 -8.48 -6.03 -6.10
CA MET A 114 -9.80 -5.38 -6.03
C MET A 114 -10.09 -4.49 -7.24
N PHE A 115 -9.09 -3.74 -7.73
CA PHE A 115 -9.23 -2.94 -8.95
C PHE A 115 -9.49 -3.82 -10.18
N ILE A 116 -8.73 -4.90 -10.34
CA ILE A 116 -8.92 -5.86 -11.44
C ILE A 116 -10.32 -6.48 -11.35
N TYR A 117 -10.75 -6.88 -10.16
CA TYR A 117 -12.06 -7.47 -9.95
C TYR A 117 -13.21 -6.51 -10.31
N GLU A 118 -13.08 -5.24 -9.96
CA GLU A 118 -14.06 -4.22 -10.34
C GLU A 118 -14.06 -3.96 -11.85
N PHE A 119 -12.89 -3.95 -12.47
CA PHE A 119 -12.75 -3.73 -13.91
C PHE A 119 -13.31 -4.87 -14.76
N THR A 120 -13.24 -6.12 -14.29
CA THR A 120 -13.72 -7.29 -15.04
C THR A 120 -15.23 -7.50 -14.95
N ARG A 121 -15.95 -6.72 -14.12
CA ARG A 121 -17.40 -6.75 -14.09
C ARG A 121 -17.98 -5.80 -15.14
N PRO A 122 -18.91 -6.25 -15.98
CA PRO A 122 -19.60 -5.35 -16.88
C PRO A 122 -20.30 -4.26 -16.03
N PRO A 123 -20.20 -2.97 -16.41
CA PRO A 123 -21.05 -1.97 -15.80
C PRO A 123 -22.49 -2.45 -15.97
N GLY A 124 -23.24 -2.51 -14.88
CA GLY A 124 -24.67 -2.81 -14.96
C GLY A 124 -25.29 -1.71 -15.80
N VAL A 125 -25.60 -2.01 -17.05
CA VAL A 125 -26.33 -1.11 -17.94
C VAL A 125 -27.69 -0.92 -17.28
N PRO A 126 -28.10 0.31 -16.92
CA PRO A 126 -29.51 0.56 -16.67
C PRO A 126 -30.20 0.41 -18.03
N ASP A 127 -30.86 -0.73 -18.26
CA ASP A 127 -31.47 -1.05 -19.56
C ASP A 127 -32.51 0.00 -20.02
N ASP A 128 -33.06 0.80 -19.09
CA ASP A 128 -34.22 1.66 -19.39
C ASP A 128 -33.94 3.16 -19.51
N ASN A 129 -32.70 3.65 -19.31
CA ASN A 129 -32.44 5.11 -19.25
C ASN A 129 -31.11 5.56 -19.88
N ILE A 130 -30.67 4.90 -20.95
CA ILE A 130 -29.60 5.42 -21.80
C ILE A 130 -30.22 5.85 -23.13
N PRO A 131 -30.41 7.17 -23.39
CA PRO A 131 -31.02 7.66 -24.64
C PRO A 131 -30.18 7.35 -25.89
N PHE A 132 -28.94 6.91 -25.73
CA PHE A 132 -28.03 6.51 -26.80
C PHE A 132 -27.33 5.20 -26.41
N ALA A 133 -28.03 4.07 -26.51
CA ALA A 133 -27.39 2.77 -26.38
C ALA A 133 -26.50 2.53 -27.63
N PRO A 134 -25.19 2.24 -27.46
CA PRO A 134 -24.34 1.90 -28.59
C PRO A 134 -24.78 0.53 -29.12
N LEU A 135 -25.31 0.52 -30.34
CA LEU A 135 -25.62 -0.71 -31.05
C LEU A 135 -24.31 -1.23 -31.66
N VAL A 136 -23.78 -2.32 -31.10
CA VAL A 136 -22.62 -3.01 -31.67
C VAL A 136 -23.15 -4.25 -32.40
N GLN A 137 -23.09 -4.23 -33.73
CA GLN A 137 -23.46 -5.38 -34.56
C GLN A 137 -22.20 -6.07 -35.09
N ASP A 138 -22.08 -7.36 -34.80
CA ASP A 138 -21.12 -8.23 -35.47
C ASP A 138 -21.62 -8.51 -36.89
N MET A 139 -20.90 -8.00 -37.90
CA MET A 139 -21.18 -8.19 -39.32
C MET A 139 -20.29 -9.28 -39.94
N GLY A 140 -19.55 -10.05 -39.13
CA GLY A 140 -18.66 -11.12 -39.57
C GLY A 140 -17.23 -10.63 -39.83
N ASP A 141 -17.00 -9.91 -40.92
CA ASP A 141 -15.70 -9.32 -41.29
C ASP A 141 -15.56 -7.85 -40.86
N ALA A 142 -16.62 -7.26 -40.32
CA ALA A 142 -16.65 -5.92 -39.79
C ALA A 142 -17.44 -5.84 -38.48
N VAL A 143 -17.13 -4.81 -37.69
CA VAL A 143 -17.94 -4.42 -36.53
C VAL A 143 -18.65 -3.12 -36.87
N GLY A 144 -19.98 -3.17 -36.92
CA GLY A 144 -20.82 -2.00 -37.06
C GLY A 144 -21.03 -1.34 -35.69
N VAL A 145 -20.74 -0.04 -35.59
CA VAL A 145 -21.04 0.77 -34.40
C VAL A 145 -22.10 1.79 -34.78
N GLY A 146 -23.27 1.72 -34.13
CA GLY A 146 -24.40 2.61 -34.35
C GLY A 146 -25.00 3.13 -33.05
N ILE A 147 -25.97 4.03 -33.15
CA ILE A 147 -26.74 4.54 -32.02
C ILE A 147 -28.21 4.18 -32.29
N GLU A 148 -28.83 3.48 -31.34
CA GLU A 148 -30.27 3.21 -31.39
C GLU A 148 -31.02 4.40 -30.76
N ILE A 149 -32.00 4.94 -31.49
CA ILE A 149 -32.86 6.03 -31.03
C ILE A 149 -34.28 5.48 -30.96
N ASN A 150 -34.78 5.25 -29.74
CA ASN A 150 -36.17 4.87 -29.51
C ASN A 150 -37.03 6.13 -29.41
N PHE A 151 -38.07 6.23 -30.25
CA PHE A 151 -39.06 7.32 -30.27
C PHE A 151 -40.37 6.89 -29.63
#